data_AF-A0A426XGQ4-F1
#
_entry.id   AF-A0A426XGQ4-F1
#
_cell.length_a   1.000
_cell.length_b   1.000
_cell.length_c   1.000
_cell.angle_alpha   90.00
_cell.angle_beta   90.00
_cell.angle_gamma   90.00
#
_symmetry.space_group_name_H-M   'P 1'
#
loop_
_entity.id
_entity.type
_entity.pdbx_description
1 polymer ?
#
loop_
_entity_poly.entity_id
_entity_poly.type
_entity_poly.pdbx_seq_one_letter_code
_entity_poly.pdbx_strand_id
1 'polypeptide(L)'
;MDTARTVYNVSADRPGSEVAGETAAALAAASMVFRDIDPGYSQALLENAMRAFEFADTYKGAYSDDPQLRAGVRGGDGFSHTTSRIVKLHVKGSLRPRIAAASKLTQHPFSFKRRNRYIKVLKKKKRRKLSQRIHHRGSSLPSVSSHPQFIACKDGSGYYESANPNPNPLVGAVVGGPGEDDVYEDDRADFRKSEPTTYINAPLVGVLAYFVANPNAGLVVT
;
A
#
# COMPACT_ATOMS: atom_id res chain seq x y z
N MET A 1 15.24 16.16 -8.56
CA MET A 1 15.59 16.10 -7.13
C MET A 1 17.07 16.43 -7.00
N ASP A 2 17.37 17.41 -6.16
CA ASP A 2 18.67 18.09 -5.97
C ASP A 2 19.22 17.93 -4.54
N THR A 3 18.50 17.25 -3.65
CA THR A 3 18.99 16.91 -2.31
C THR A 3 19.86 15.66 -2.34
N ALA A 4 20.93 15.64 -1.56
CA ALA A 4 21.76 14.46 -1.37
C ALA A 4 20.90 13.26 -0.90
N ARG A 5 21.17 12.08 -1.46
CA ARG A 5 20.50 10.82 -1.11
C ARG A 5 21.50 9.88 -0.46
N THR A 6 21.58 9.96 0.86
CA THR A 6 22.47 9.11 1.66
C THR A 6 21.96 7.69 1.68
N VAL A 7 22.87 6.73 1.46
CA VAL A 7 22.59 5.30 1.57
C VAL A 7 22.89 4.86 3.01
N TYR A 8 21.96 4.11 3.58
CA TYR A 8 22.09 3.48 4.89
C TYR A 8 22.03 1.96 4.72
N ASN A 9 22.81 1.22 5.49
CA ASN A 9 22.86 -0.24 5.42
C ASN A 9 22.90 -0.85 6.83
N VAL A 10 22.31 -2.04 6.97
CA VAL A 10 22.49 -2.90 8.15
C VAL A 10 23.77 -3.72 8.01
N SER A 11 24.37 -4.07 9.13
CA SER A 11 25.60 -4.86 9.21
C SER A 11 25.69 -5.60 10.55
N ALA A 12 26.71 -6.43 10.76
CA ALA A 12 26.88 -7.19 12.00
C ALA A 12 27.01 -6.28 13.24
N ASP A 13 27.66 -5.12 13.09
CA ASP A 13 27.83 -4.09 14.11
C ASP A 13 26.61 -3.14 14.23
N ARG A 14 25.74 -3.13 13.23
CA ARG A 14 24.54 -2.29 13.14
C ARG A 14 23.35 -3.14 12.66
N PRO A 15 22.86 -4.06 13.51
CA PRO A 15 21.86 -5.03 13.11
C PRO A 15 20.50 -4.40 12.80
N GLY A 16 19.68 -5.12 12.05
CA GLY A 16 18.32 -4.74 11.71
C GLY A 16 17.50 -5.96 11.33
N SER A 17 17.20 -6.80 12.31
CA SER A 17 16.58 -8.11 12.12
C SER A 17 15.20 -8.01 11.46
N GLU A 18 14.40 -6.97 11.75
CA GLU A 18 13.08 -6.85 11.14
C GLU A 18 13.18 -6.55 9.64
N VAL A 19 14.04 -5.61 9.25
CA VAL A 19 14.23 -5.21 7.85
C VAL A 19 14.87 -6.35 7.04
N ALA A 20 15.88 -7.00 7.61
CA ALA A 20 16.52 -8.15 6.98
C ALA A 20 15.56 -9.34 6.86
N GLY A 21 14.74 -9.60 7.89
CA GLY A 21 13.71 -10.65 7.86
C GLY A 21 12.60 -10.38 6.85
N GLU A 22 12.10 -9.14 6.76
CA GLU A 22 11.10 -8.75 5.76
C GLU A 22 11.66 -8.88 4.33
N THR A 23 12.93 -8.49 4.13
CA THR A 23 13.64 -8.68 2.86
C THR A 23 13.76 -10.16 2.51
N ALA A 24 14.15 -11.00 3.47
CA ALA A 24 14.23 -12.45 3.28
C ALA A 24 12.87 -13.04 2.88
N ALA A 25 11.80 -12.66 3.58
CA ALA A 25 10.45 -13.11 3.26
C ALA A 25 9.99 -12.68 1.86
N ALA A 26 10.27 -11.44 1.47
CA ALA A 26 9.94 -10.93 0.14
C ALA A 26 10.68 -11.68 -0.97
N LEU A 27 11.99 -11.92 -0.80
CA LEU A 27 12.81 -12.67 -1.76
C LEU A 27 12.37 -14.14 -1.86
N ALA A 28 12.08 -14.78 -0.72
CA ALA A 28 11.57 -16.14 -0.69
C ALA A 28 10.22 -16.26 -1.42
N ALA A 29 9.28 -15.35 -1.14
CA ALA A 29 7.99 -15.31 -1.83
C ALA A 29 8.16 -15.08 -3.35
N ALA A 30 9.06 -14.17 -3.75
CA ALA A 30 9.36 -13.91 -5.15
C ALA A 30 9.96 -15.14 -5.85
N SER A 31 10.85 -15.91 -5.18
CA SER A 31 11.40 -17.14 -5.76
C SER A 31 10.32 -18.16 -6.12
N MET A 32 9.24 -18.24 -5.34
CA MET A 32 8.10 -19.11 -5.67
C MET A 32 7.39 -18.68 -6.95
N VAL A 33 7.26 -17.35 -7.18
CA VAL A 33 6.60 -16.79 -8.37
C VAL A 33 7.41 -17.06 -9.63
N PHE A 34 8.74 -16.95 -9.55
CA PHE A 34 9.62 -17.10 -10.71
C PHE A 34 10.05 -18.55 -11.00
N ARG A 35 9.72 -19.49 -10.11
CA ARG A 35 10.18 -20.89 -10.16
C ARG A 35 10.07 -21.55 -11.54
N ASP A 36 8.94 -21.36 -12.20
CA ASP A 36 8.64 -22.02 -13.47
C ASP A 36 8.96 -21.15 -14.70
N ILE A 37 9.13 -19.83 -14.51
CA ILE A 37 9.33 -18.86 -15.59
C ILE A 37 10.82 -18.58 -15.81
N ASP A 38 11.56 -18.41 -14.72
CA ASP A 38 13.00 -18.19 -14.71
C ASP A 38 13.61 -18.93 -13.50
N PRO A 39 13.93 -20.22 -13.66
CA PRO A 39 14.48 -21.04 -12.58
C PRO A 39 15.82 -20.49 -12.05
N GLY A 40 16.63 -19.88 -12.92
CA GLY A 40 17.92 -19.29 -12.54
C GLY A 40 17.75 -18.08 -11.65
N TYR A 41 16.84 -17.17 -12.02
CA TYR A 41 16.50 -16.03 -11.17
C TYR A 41 15.80 -16.44 -9.88
N SER A 42 14.89 -17.43 -9.94
CA SER A 42 14.26 -18.04 -8.76
C SER A 42 15.30 -18.55 -7.77
N GLN A 43 16.31 -19.29 -8.23
CA GLN A 43 17.38 -19.79 -7.38
C GLN A 43 18.18 -18.63 -6.76
N ALA A 44 18.55 -17.63 -7.54
CA ALA A 44 19.26 -16.46 -7.02
C ALA A 44 18.47 -15.71 -5.94
N LEU A 45 17.15 -15.58 -6.10
CA LEU A 45 16.26 -15.00 -5.08
C LEU A 45 16.25 -15.83 -3.80
N LEU A 46 16.11 -17.15 -3.91
CA LEU A 46 16.06 -18.06 -2.76
C LEU A 46 17.39 -18.07 -1.98
N GLU A 47 18.53 -18.11 -2.68
CA GLU A 47 19.84 -18.05 -2.04
C GLU A 47 20.04 -16.74 -1.26
N ASN A 48 19.64 -15.60 -1.84
CA ASN A 48 19.72 -14.31 -1.16
C ASN A 48 18.72 -14.21 0.00
N ALA A 49 17.55 -14.84 -0.11
CA ALA A 49 16.60 -14.94 0.99
C ALA A 49 17.19 -15.68 2.20
N MET A 50 17.87 -16.81 1.94
CA MET A 50 18.55 -17.58 2.99
C MET A 50 19.65 -16.76 3.67
N ARG A 51 20.53 -16.09 2.90
CA ARG A 51 21.58 -15.22 3.45
C ARG A 51 21.01 -14.09 4.30
N ALA A 52 19.95 -13.44 3.83
CA ALA A 52 19.30 -12.36 4.57
C ALA A 52 18.63 -12.86 5.86
N PHE A 53 18.00 -14.04 5.83
CA PHE A 53 17.41 -14.68 7.00
C PHE A 53 18.47 -15.09 8.02
N GLU A 54 19.56 -15.73 7.57
CA GLU A 54 20.69 -16.11 8.42
C GLU A 54 21.33 -14.88 9.08
N PHE A 55 21.49 -13.77 8.34
CA PHE A 55 21.94 -12.50 8.91
C PHE A 55 20.98 -12.00 9.99
N ALA A 56 19.68 -11.98 9.71
CA ALA A 56 18.65 -11.54 10.66
C ALA A 56 18.60 -12.43 11.91
N ASP A 57 18.91 -13.72 11.76
CA ASP A 57 18.91 -14.68 12.86
C ASP A 57 20.20 -14.61 13.70
N THR A 58 21.33 -14.42 13.05
CA THR A 58 22.65 -14.34 13.70
C THR A 58 22.86 -13.01 14.42
N TYR A 59 22.50 -11.90 13.78
CA TYR A 59 22.73 -10.55 14.30
C TYR A 59 21.41 -9.91 14.73
N LYS A 60 21.00 -10.19 15.98
CA LYS A 60 19.76 -9.69 16.57
C LYS A 60 19.87 -8.20 16.93
N GLY A 61 18.90 -7.41 16.47
CA GLY A 61 18.73 -6.02 16.91
C GLY A 61 17.75 -5.26 16.02
N ALA A 62 17.11 -4.25 16.59
CA ALA A 62 16.17 -3.42 15.84
C ALA A 62 16.93 -2.34 15.07
N TYR A 63 16.60 -2.14 13.80
CA TYR A 63 17.23 -1.07 13.01
C TYR A 63 16.99 0.31 13.64
N SER A 64 15.89 0.45 14.39
CA SER A 64 15.48 1.69 15.05
C SER A 64 16.32 2.06 16.26
N ASP A 65 17.12 1.13 16.80
CA ASP A 65 18.00 1.40 17.93
C ASP A 65 19.23 2.21 17.50
N ASP A 66 19.61 2.11 16.22
CA ASP A 66 20.66 2.92 15.62
C ASP A 66 20.10 4.29 15.17
N PRO A 67 20.59 5.42 15.73
CA PRO A 67 20.07 6.75 15.41
C PRO A 67 20.22 7.14 13.93
N GLN A 68 21.27 6.68 13.26
CA GLN A 68 21.53 7.00 11.86
C GLN A 68 20.65 6.14 10.93
N LEU A 69 20.48 4.84 11.21
CA LEU A 69 19.54 3.98 10.45
C LEU A 69 18.11 4.45 10.63
N ARG A 70 17.73 4.79 11.86
CA ARG A 70 16.43 5.36 12.20
C ARG A 70 16.16 6.67 11.45
N ALA A 71 17.17 7.53 11.31
CA ALA A 71 17.05 8.78 10.56
C ALA A 71 16.80 8.52 9.06
N GLY A 72 17.45 7.49 8.49
CA GLY A 72 17.23 7.08 7.11
C GLY A 72 15.80 6.62 6.81
N VAL A 73 15.15 5.93 7.75
CA VAL A 73 13.77 5.43 7.58
C VAL A 73 12.72 6.49 7.93
N ARG A 74 13.00 7.38 8.89
CA ARG A 74 12.07 8.45 9.33
C ARG A 74 12.15 9.74 8.49
N GLY A 75 12.86 9.74 7.37
CA GLY A 75 13.09 10.93 6.56
C GLY A 75 11.79 11.70 6.25
N GLY A 76 11.61 12.87 6.89
CA GLY A 76 10.59 13.88 6.57
C GLY A 76 9.27 13.78 7.33
N ASP A 77 8.60 12.62 7.31
CA ASP A 77 7.13 12.59 7.52
C ASP A 77 6.69 11.84 8.79
N GLY A 78 7.62 11.48 9.67
CA GLY A 78 7.29 10.91 10.99
C GLY A 78 6.63 9.53 10.97
N PHE A 79 6.70 8.81 9.85
CA PHE A 79 6.12 7.48 9.74
C PHE A 79 7.00 6.44 10.48
N SER A 80 6.45 5.89 11.56
CA SER A 80 7.00 4.68 12.19
C SER A 80 6.53 3.47 11.38
N HIS A 81 7.46 2.74 10.76
CA HIS A 81 7.24 1.35 10.38
C HIS A 81 7.13 0.51 11.65
N THR A 82 6.02 0.66 12.36
CA THR A 82 5.54 -0.41 13.23
C THR A 82 4.74 -1.32 12.32
N THR A 83 5.24 -2.54 12.17
CA THR A 83 4.52 -3.75 11.71
C THR A 83 3.12 -3.91 12.35
N SER A 84 2.80 -3.12 13.37
CA SER A 84 1.49 -3.00 14.04
C SER A 84 0.43 -2.16 13.30
N ARG A 85 0.74 -1.56 12.15
CA ARG A 85 -0.28 -0.97 11.25
C ARG A 85 -0.46 -1.80 9.98
N ILE A 86 -0.48 -3.14 10.10
CA ILE A 86 -1.40 -3.91 9.25
C ILE A 86 -2.72 -3.18 9.39
N VAL A 87 -3.19 -2.60 8.28
CA VAL A 87 -4.41 -1.83 8.18
C VAL A 87 -5.40 -2.47 9.13
N LYS A 88 -5.70 -1.79 10.23
CA LYS A 88 -6.88 -2.10 10.99
C LYS A 88 -7.96 -1.81 9.95
N LEU A 89 -8.35 -2.83 9.21
CA LEU A 89 -9.57 -2.88 8.42
C LEU A 89 -10.69 -2.88 9.46
N HIS A 90 -10.73 -1.82 10.26
CA HIS A 90 -11.87 -1.40 10.99
C HIS A 90 -12.77 -0.81 9.92
N VAL A 91 -13.42 -1.73 9.21
CA VAL A 91 -14.56 -1.42 8.39
C VAL A 91 -15.63 -0.94 9.36
N LYS A 92 -15.64 0.35 9.71
CA LYS A 92 -16.82 1.20 9.91
C LYS A 92 -16.48 2.52 9.21
N GLY A 93 -17.30 3.08 8.35
CA GLY A 93 -18.61 2.77 7.80
C GLY A 93 -18.56 2.80 6.27
N SER A 94 -19.74 2.74 5.64
CA SER A 94 -19.97 2.49 4.20
C SER A 94 -19.63 1.08 3.66
N LEU A 95 -18.62 0.36 4.18
CA LEU A 95 -18.36 -1.06 3.85
C LEU A 95 -18.86 -2.07 4.90
N ARG A 96 -19.42 -1.62 6.03
CA ARG A 96 -19.95 -2.51 7.08
C ARG A 96 -21.01 -3.51 6.63
N PRO A 97 -21.95 -3.20 5.73
CA PRO A 97 -22.92 -4.22 5.32
C PRO A 97 -22.35 -5.24 4.32
N ARG A 98 -21.10 -5.09 3.84
CA ARG A 98 -20.62 -5.83 2.66
C ARG A 98 -19.39 -6.72 2.92
N ILE A 99 -18.50 -6.35 3.83
CA ILE A 99 -17.42 -7.27 4.27
C ILE A 99 -17.87 -8.10 5.48
N ALA A 100 -18.67 -7.52 6.40
CA ALA A 100 -19.28 -8.31 7.48
C ALA A 100 -20.31 -9.33 6.97
N ALA A 101 -20.86 -9.12 5.77
CA ALA A 101 -21.65 -10.14 5.08
C ALA A 101 -20.77 -11.32 4.65
N ALA A 102 -19.56 -11.11 4.12
CA ALA A 102 -18.69 -12.21 3.69
C ALA A 102 -18.20 -13.09 4.87
N SER A 103 -18.03 -12.51 6.07
CA SER A 103 -17.63 -13.27 7.27
C SER A 103 -18.80 -13.82 8.11
N LYS A 104 -20.04 -13.33 7.94
CA LYS A 104 -21.25 -13.86 8.62
C LYS A 104 -22.22 -14.64 7.72
N LEU A 105 -21.92 -14.79 6.43
CA LEU A 105 -22.75 -15.58 5.49
C LEU A 105 -22.61 -17.10 5.65
N THR A 106 -21.75 -17.58 6.55
CA THR A 106 -21.61 -19.00 6.87
C THR A 106 -22.70 -19.54 7.81
N GLN A 107 -23.67 -18.73 8.27
CA GLN A 107 -24.59 -19.19 9.34
C GLN A 107 -26.10 -19.08 9.09
N HIS A 108 -26.65 -18.38 8.07
CA HIS A 108 -28.10 -18.47 7.80
C HIS A 108 -28.52 -18.16 6.34
N PRO A 109 -29.45 -18.93 5.74
CA PRO A 109 -29.90 -18.75 4.36
C PRO A 109 -30.95 -17.63 4.25
N PHE A 110 -30.76 -16.68 3.33
CA PHE A 110 -31.76 -15.66 2.99
C PHE A 110 -32.20 -15.73 1.51
N SER A 111 -33.52 -15.65 1.31
CA SER A 111 -34.26 -15.90 0.05
C SER A 111 -33.96 -14.93 -1.13
N PHE A 112 -33.97 -15.52 -2.33
CA PHE A 112 -33.68 -15.00 -3.67
C PHE A 112 -34.37 -13.66 -4.04
N LYS A 113 -35.57 -13.36 -3.51
CA LYS A 113 -36.36 -12.16 -3.90
C LYS A 113 -35.75 -10.81 -3.48
N ARG A 114 -34.79 -10.77 -2.54
CA ARG A 114 -34.12 -9.51 -2.13
C ARG A 114 -32.90 -9.12 -2.99
N ARG A 115 -32.37 -10.03 -3.83
CA ARG A 115 -31.16 -9.79 -4.64
C ARG A 115 -31.37 -8.81 -5.81
N ASN A 116 -32.50 -8.88 -6.50
CA ASN A 116 -32.77 -8.03 -7.68
C ASN A 116 -32.93 -6.53 -7.39
N ARG A 117 -33.29 -6.16 -6.15
CA ARG A 117 -33.32 -4.74 -5.73
C ARG A 117 -31.92 -4.18 -5.45
N TYR A 118 -30.98 -5.01 -5.00
CA TYR A 118 -29.63 -4.56 -4.62
C TYR A 118 -28.74 -4.27 -5.83
N ILE A 119 -28.85 -5.06 -6.90
CA ILE A 119 -28.10 -4.84 -8.16
C ILE A 119 -28.56 -3.54 -8.86
N LYS A 120 -29.87 -3.21 -8.79
CA LYS A 120 -30.44 -1.98 -9.37
C LYS A 120 -29.98 -0.71 -8.63
N VAL A 121 -29.72 -0.79 -7.32
CA VAL A 121 -29.16 0.30 -6.50
C VAL A 121 -27.69 0.59 -6.85
N LEU A 122 -26.93 -0.42 -7.27
CA LEU A 122 -25.51 -0.25 -7.63
C LEU A 122 -25.31 0.36 -9.02
N LYS A 123 -26.21 0.09 -9.96
CA LYS A 123 -26.16 0.70 -11.30
C LYS A 123 -26.62 2.18 -11.31
N LYS A 124 -27.37 2.63 -10.30
CA LYS A 124 -27.85 4.03 -10.18
C LYS A 124 -26.99 4.96 -9.30
N LYS A 125 -25.99 4.44 -8.58
CA LYS A 125 -25.09 5.28 -7.76
C LYS A 125 -24.00 5.88 -8.65
N LYS A 126 -24.18 7.17 -8.96
CA LYS A 126 -23.19 8.20 -9.38
C LYS A 126 -21.75 7.65 -9.33
N ARG A 127 -21.04 7.63 -10.46
CA ARG A 127 -19.60 7.32 -10.52
C ARG A 127 -18.91 7.99 -9.32
N ARG A 128 -18.43 7.19 -8.37
CA ARG A 128 -17.86 7.71 -7.11
C ARG A 128 -16.68 8.60 -7.52
N LYS A 129 -16.71 9.86 -7.08
CA LYS A 129 -15.66 10.85 -7.37
C LYS A 129 -14.35 10.28 -6.84
N LEU A 130 -13.41 9.98 -7.72
CA LEU A 130 -12.05 9.59 -7.32
C LEU A 130 -11.37 10.81 -6.68
N SER A 131 -10.53 10.58 -5.66
CA SER A 131 -9.66 11.63 -5.14
C SER A 131 -8.84 12.22 -6.28
N GLN A 132 -8.84 13.55 -6.37
CA GLN A 132 -8.12 14.29 -7.40
C GLN A 132 -6.89 14.98 -6.81
N ARG A 133 -6.76 15.07 -5.48
CA ARG A 133 -5.73 15.83 -4.78
C ARG A 133 -4.93 14.93 -3.85
N ILE A 134 -4.35 13.89 -4.42
CA ILE A 134 -3.56 12.87 -3.72
C ILE A 134 -2.24 13.45 -3.23
N HIS A 135 -1.85 13.19 -1.98
CA HIS A 135 -0.53 13.52 -1.42
C HIS A 135 0.56 12.67 -2.09
N HIS A 136 0.97 13.04 -3.30
CA HIS A 136 1.99 12.31 -4.06
C HIS A 136 2.73 13.24 -5.01
N ARG A 137 4.03 13.45 -4.78
CA ARG A 137 4.86 14.42 -5.53
C ARG A 137 4.83 14.21 -7.05
N GLY A 138 4.97 12.96 -7.50
CA GLY A 138 4.92 12.65 -8.94
C GLY A 138 3.53 12.82 -9.56
N SER A 139 2.48 12.84 -8.75
CA SER A 139 1.10 13.05 -9.23
C SER A 139 0.78 14.53 -9.31
N SER A 140 1.24 15.32 -8.33
CA SER A 140 0.96 16.75 -8.22
C SER A 140 1.83 17.66 -9.10
N LEU A 141 3.06 17.24 -9.41
CA LEU A 141 3.96 18.00 -10.28
C LEU A 141 3.63 17.81 -11.77
N PRO A 142 3.86 18.82 -12.61
CA PRO A 142 3.69 18.67 -14.05
C PRO A 142 4.67 17.62 -14.59
N SER A 143 4.26 16.95 -15.66
CA SER A 143 5.14 16.00 -16.35
C SER A 143 6.29 16.72 -17.06
N VAL A 144 7.39 15.99 -17.30
CA VAL A 144 8.57 16.51 -18.03
C VAL A 144 8.21 16.96 -19.46
N SER A 145 7.19 16.38 -20.09
CA SER A 145 6.74 16.81 -21.42
C SER A 145 6.08 18.20 -21.38
N SER A 146 5.34 18.51 -20.32
CA SER A 146 4.70 19.82 -20.11
C SER A 146 5.63 20.86 -19.47
N HIS A 147 6.64 20.41 -18.72
CA HIS A 147 7.57 21.26 -17.99
C HIS A 147 8.97 20.61 -18.00
N PRO A 148 9.75 20.80 -19.08
CA PRO A 148 11.04 20.12 -19.25
C PRO A 148 12.15 20.67 -18.35
N GLN A 149 11.94 21.85 -17.77
CA GLN A 149 12.90 22.48 -16.86
C GLN A 149 12.96 21.73 -15.52
N PHE A 150 14.15 21.73 -14.92
CA PHE A 150 14.35 21.12 -13.62
C PHE A 150 13.55 21.86 -12.53
N ILE A 151 12.86 21.11 -11.68
CA ILE A 151 12.16 21.62 -10.50
C ILE A 151 12.97 21.22 -9.26
N ALA A 152 13.49 22.19 -8.51
CA ALA A 152 14.21 21.97 -7.26
C ALA A 152 13.28 21.41 -6.17
N CYS A 153 13.85 20.83 -5.10
CA CYS A 153 13.08 20.18 -4.03
C CYS A 153 12.01 21.09 -3.38
N LYS A 154 12.26 22.40 -3.32
CA LYS A 154 11.34 23.40 -2.74
C LYS A 154 10.50 24.15 -3.77
N ASP A 155 10.89 24.13 -5.05
CA ASP A 155 10.17 24.84 -6.12
C ASP A 155 8.82 24.17 -6.44
N GLY A 156 8.61 22.93 -5.99
CA GLY A 156 7.35 22.22 -6.10
C GLY A 156 6.23 22.71 -5.16
N SER A 157 6.52 23.63 -4.24
CA SER A 157 5.59 24.01 -3.15
C SER A 157 4.28 24.62 -3.68
N GLY A 158 4.35 25.43 -4.75
CA GLY A 158 3.14 25.98 -5.38
C GLY A 158 2.20 24.90 -5.93
N TYR A 159 2.74 23.79 -6.45
CA TYR A 159 1.94 22.65 -6.88
C TYR A 159 1.38 21.86 -5.70
N TYR A 160 2.11 21.78 -4.59
CA TYR A 160 1.65 21.14 -3.35
C TYR A 160 0.47 21.89 -2.73
N GLU A 161 0.54 23.22 -2.65
CA GLU A 161 -0.48 24.07 -2.03
C GLU A 161 -1.67 24.36 -2.96
N SER A 162 -1.50 24.20 -4.27
CA SER A 162 -2.54 24.49 -5.26
C SER A 162 -3.86 23.78 -4.95
N ALA A 163 -4.99 24.47 -5.10
CA ALA A 163 -6.35 23.92 -5.03
C ALA A 163 -6.76 23.08 -6.27
N ASN A 164 -5.93 23.06 -7.31
CA ASN A 164 -6.21 22.29 -8.53
C ASN A 164 -6.03 20.78 -8.30
N PRO A 165 -6.76 19.94 -9.06
CA PRO A 165 -6.45 18.52 -9.22
C PRO A 165 -4.98 18.27 -9.56
N ASN A 166 -4.48 17.11 -9.18
CA ASN A 166 -3.18 16.63 -9.62
C ASN A 166 -3.18 16.46 -11.16
N PRO A 167 -2.19 17.01 -11.88
CA PRO A 167 -2.12 16.93 -13.33
C PRO A 167 -1.93 15.49 -13.84
N ASN A 168 -1.33 14.60 -13.04
CA ASN A 168 -1.12 13.20 -13.40
C ASN A 168 -2.02 12.31 -12.52
N PRO A 169 -3.13 11.77 -13.04
CA PRO A 169 -4.00 10.86 -12.30
C PRO A 169 -3.26 9.59 -11.86
N LEU A 170 -3.27 9.30 -10.55
CA LEU A 170 -2.59 8.13 -9.99
C LEU A 170 -3.52 6.90 -10.01
N VAL A 171 -3.68 6.32 -11.19
CA VAL A 171 -4.58 5.17 -11.41
C VAL A 171 -4.12 3.96 -10.61
N GLY A 172 -5.06 3.31 -9.91
CA GLY A 172 -4.78 2.14 -9.06
C GLY A 172 -4.28 2.46 -7.66
N ALA A 173 -4.08 3.74 -7.33
CA ALA A 173 -3.72 4.15 -5.98
C ALA A 173 -4.89 3.98 -5.00
N VAL A 174 -4.59 3.38 -3.85
CA VAL A 174 -5.46 3.40 -2.69
C VAL A 174 -4.84 4.34 -1.67
N VAL A 175 -5.61 5.38 -1.33
CA VAL A 175 -5.24 6.38 -0.32
C VAL A 175 -5.61 5.89 1.08
N GLY A 176 -5.06 6.51 2.12
CA GLY A 176 -5.37 6.20 3.53
C GLY A 176 -6.87 6.13 3.84
N GLY A 177 -7.68 6.98 3.21
CA GLY A 177 -9.14 6.93 3.30
C GLY A 177 -9.72 7.80 4.42
N PRO A 178 -11.02 7.66 4.75
CA PRO A 178 -11.67 8.48 5.76
C PRO A 178 -11.07 8.24 7.16
N GLY A 179 -11.26 9.23 8.04
CA GLY A 179 -10.97 9.07 9.46
C GLY A 179 -11.96 8.14 10.17
N GLU A 180 -11.81 8.00 11.49
CA GLU A 180 -12.74 7.20 12.32
C GLU A 180 -14.18 7.75 12.31
N ASP A 181 -14.33 9.01 11.91
CA ASP A 181 -15.57 9.75 11.74
C ASP A 181 -16.25 9.52 10.38
N ASP A 182 -15.70 8.64 9.54
CA ASP A 182 -16.14 8.40 8.15
C ASP A 182 -16.01 9.62 7.22
N VAL A 183 -15.32 10.69 7.65
CA VAL A 183 -15.14 11.91 6.86
C VAL A 183 -13.88 11.80 6.02
N TYR A 184 -14.03 12.03 4.71
CA TYR A 184 -12.94 12.13 3.75
C TYR A 184 -13.00 13.45 3.00
N GLU A 185 -11.96 14.26 3.16
CA GLU A 185 -11.75 15.49 2.40
C GLU A 185 -10.66 15.23 1.36
N ASP A 186 -10.88 15.67 0.13
CA ASP A 186 -9.92 15.53 -0.96
C ASP A 186 -8.86 16.64 -0.84
N ASP A 187 -8.00 16.51 0.15
CA ASP A 187 -6.94 17.48 0.45
C ASP A 187 -5.55 16.85 0.34
N ARG A 188 -4.69 17.49 -0.45
CA ARG A 188 -3.31 17.07 -0.68
C ARG A 188 -2.46 17.23 0.58
N ALA A 189 -2.78 18.19 1.44
CA ALA A 189 -2.00 18.41 2.66
C ALA A 189 -2.30 17.37 3.76
N ASP A 190 -3.50 16.78 3.77
CA ASP A 190 -3.86 15.74 4.74
C ASP A 190 -3.34 14.35 4.32
N PHE A 191 -2.02 14.17 4.39
CA PHE A 191 -1.33 12.92 4.04
C PHE A 191 -1.93 11.68 4.72
N ARG A 192 -2.42 11.81 5.96
CA ARG A 192 -3.07 10.71 6.70
C ARG A 192 -4.25 10.10 5.94
N LYS A 193 -4.97 10.90 5.14
CA LYS A 193 -6.14 10.47 4.36
C LYS A 193 -5.82 10.31 2.88
N SER A 194 -5.01 11.21 2.31
CA SER A 194 -4.79 11.30 0.86
C SER A 194 -3.49 10.70 0.36
N GLU A 195 -2.60 10.24 1.24
CA GLU A 195 -1.35 9.58 0.85
C GLU A 195 -1.60 8.13 0.42
N PRO A 196 -1.15 7.72 -0.79
CA PRO A 196 -1.09 6.34 -1.20
C PRO A 196 0.27 5.75 -0.88
N THR A 197 0.30 4.48 -0.47
CA THR A 197 1.56 3.80 -0.16
C THR A 197 1.56 2.38 -0.73
N THR A 198 2.77 1.86 -0.95
CA THR A 198 2.97 0.48 -1.43
C THR A 198 2.36 -0.54 -0.48
N TYR A 199 2.48 -0.33 0.84
CA TYR A 199 1.95 -1.24 1.85
C TYR A 199 0.42 -1.23 1.96
N ILE A 200 -0.28 -0.17 1.52
CA ILE A 200 -1.74 -0.17 1.40
C ILE A 200 -2.16 -0.97 0.15
N ASN A 201 -1.46 -0.77 -0.97
CA ASN A 201 -1.80 -1.40 -2.24
C ASN A 201 -1.47 -2.90 -2.28
N ALA A 202 -0.31 -3.31 -1.76
CA ALA A 202 0.18 -4.68 -1.83
C ALA A 202 -0.84 -5.75 -1.34
N PRO A 203 -1.42 -5.65 -0.13
CA PRO A 203 -2.39 -6.64 0.34
C PRO A 203 -3.69 -6.62 -0.48
N LEU A 204 -4.13 -5.45 -0.96
CA LEU A 204 -5.34 -5.35 -1.79
C LEU A 204 -5.17 -6.10 -3.10
N VAL A 205 -4.00 -5.98 -3.76
CA VAL A 205 -3.71 -6.69 -4.99
C VAL A 205 -3.83 -8.20 -4.79
N GLY A 206 -3.28 -8.73 -3.68
CA GLY A 206 -3.41 -10.16 -3.35
C GLY A 206 -4.87 -10.62 -3.17
N VAL A 207 -5.69 -9.84 -2.45
CA VAL A 207 -7.12 -10.15 -2.26
C VAL A 207 -7.89 -10.09 -3.59
N LEU A 208 -7.61 -9.10 -4.43
CA LEU A 208 -8.24 -8.99 -5.75
C LEU A 208 -7.84 -10.15 -6.66
N ALA A 209 -6.56 -10.53 -6.66
CA ALA A 209 -6.08 -11.69 -7.41
C ALA A 209 -6.78 -12.98 -6.96
N TYR A 210 -6.97 -13.17 -5.65
CA TYR A 210 -7.72 -14.32 -5.13
C TYR A 210 -9.15 -14.37 -5.67
N PHE A 211 -9.88 -13.25 -5.66
CA PHE A 211 -11.26 -13.22 -6.17
C PHE A 211 -11.34 -13.38 -7.69
N VAL A 212 -10.34 -12.92 -8.43
CA VAL A 212 -10.24 -13.17 -9.87
C VAL A 212 -10.01 -14.66 -10.16
N ALA A 213 -9.10 -15.30 -9.42
CA ALA A 213 -8.82 -16.73 -9.55
C ALA A 213 -9.96 -17.63 -9.05
N ASN A 214 -10.77 -17.13 -8.11
CA ASN A 214 -11.86 -17.88 -7.47
C ASN A 214 -13.20 -17.15 -7.64
N PRO A 215 -13.77 -17.07 -8.86
CA PRO A 215 -15.01 -16.33 -9.12
C PRO A 215 -16.21 -16.88 -8.34
N ASN A 216 -16.13 -18.13 -7.88
CA ASN A 216 -17.17 -18.81 -7.10
C ASN A 216 -16.93 -18.80 -5.58
N ALA A 217 -15.87 -18.16 -5.07
CA ALA A 217 -15.58 -18.10 -3.63
C ALA A 217 -16.67 -17.41 -2.79
N GLY A 218 -17.69 -16.81 -3.42
CA GLY A 218 -18.91 -16.29 -2.79
C GLY A 218 -20.19 -17.08 -3.10
N LEU A 219 -20.10 -18.25 -3.74
CA LEU A 219 -21.23 -19.04 -4.25
C LEU A 219 -21.33 -20.42 -3.57
N VAL A 220 -21.14 -20.50 -2.25
CA VAL A 220 -21.59 -21.68 -1.50
C VAL A 220 -23.09 -21.51 -1.25
N VAL A 221 -23.90 -22.13 -2.10
CA VAL A 221 -25.34 -22.31 -1.92
C VAL A 221 -25.56 -23.77 -1.56
N THR A 222 -25.61 -24.06 -0.26
CA THR A 222 -26.22 -25.28 0.29
C THR A 222 -27.16 -24.86 1.39
#